data_AF-A0A8J5BFG4-F1
#
_entry.id   AF-A0A8J5BFG4-F1
#
_cell.length_a   1.000
_cell.length_b   1.000
_cell.length_c   1.000
_cell.angle_alpha   90.00
_cell.angle_beta   90.00
_cell.angle_gamma   90.00
#
_symmetry.space_group_name_H-M   'P 1'
#
loop_
_entity.id
_entity.type
_entity.pdbx_description
1 polymer ?
#
loop_
_entity_poly.entity_id
_entity_poly.type
_entity_poly.pdbx_seq_one_letter_code
_entity_poly.pdbx_strand_id
1 'polypeptide(L)'
;MLRLLTRSRAAPIRVITRAYSTPSQPKTPSSAPAGTVLKGCNVRKNGQDPVALEDSEYPQWLWDILDPAAQKAKLEADPVRAARKAQKARAKAILQENNFISKMNK
;
A
#
# COMPACT_ATOMS: atom_id res chain seq x y z
N MET A 1 0.52 -42.79 57.02
CA MET A 1 1.08 -41.44 56.73
C MET A 1 0.16 -40.70 55.79
N LEU A 2 -0.69 -39.78 56.30
CA LEU A 2 -1.53 -38.91 55.48
C LEU A 2 -0.69 -37.72 54.99
N ARG A 3 -0.58 -37.53 53.67
CA ARG A 3 -0.02 -36.30 53.07
C ARG A 3 -1.17 -35.37 52.71
N LEU A 4 -1.31 -34.30 53.49
CA LEU A 4 -2.17 -33.15 53.16
C LEU A 4 -1.65 -32.50 51.88
N LEU A 5 -2.36 -32.62 50.76
CA LEU A 5 -2.08 -31.86 49.55
C LEU A 5 -2.76 -30.49 49.66
N THR A 6 -2.02 -29.52 50.18
CA THR A 6 -2.40 -28.11 50.12
C THR A 6 -2.00 -27.50 48.78
N ARG A 7 -3.03 -26.92 48.13
CA ARG A 7 -3.01 -25.64 47.40
C ARG A 7 -2.34 -25.58 46.03
N SER A 8 -3.13 -25.25 45.02
CA SER A 8 -2.69 -24.30 44.00
C SER A 8 -3.87 -23.46 43.51
N ARG A 9 -3.83 -22.16 43.82
CA ARG A 9 -4.81 -21.16 43.35
C ARG A 9 -4.23 -20.58 42.07
N ALA A 10 -4.88 -20.84 40.93
CA ALA A 10 -4.45 -20.34 39.62
C ALA A 10 -4.49 -18.80 39.59
N ALA A 11 -3.40 -18.18 39.13
CA ALA A 11 -3.35 -16.75 38.87
C ALA A 11 -3.89 -16.45 37.46
N PRO A 12 -4.62 -15.34 37.24
CA PRO A 12 -5.07 -14.97 35.92
C PRO A 12 -3.90 -14.48 35.06
N ILE A 13 -3.84 -14.97 33.82
CA ILE A 13 -2.86 -14.58 32.82
C ILE A 13 -3.07 -13.09 32.49
N ARG A 14 -2.07 -12.24 32.77
CA ARG A 14 -2.06 -10.85 32.33
C ARG A 14 -1.71 -10.80 30.84
N VAL A 15 -2.69 -10.42 30.02
CA VAL A 15 -2.47 -10.13 28.60
C VAL A 15 -1.71 -8.80 28.51
N ILE A 16 -0.44 -8.85 28.11
CA ILE A 16 0.36 -7.66 27.82
C ILE A 16 0.05 -7.25 26.37
N THR A 17 -0.83 -6.28 26.18
CA THR A 17 -1.01 -5.62 24.88
C THR A 17 0.14 -4.63 24.69
N ARG A 18 1.18 -5.05 23.97
CA ARG A 18 2.25 -4.13 23.57
C ARG A 18 1.74 -3.25 22.43
N ALA A 19 1.47 -2.00 22.72
CA ALA A 19 1.21 -1.00 21.69
C ALA A 19 2.51 -0.77 20.90
N TYR A 20 2.52 -1.18 19.64
CA TYR A 20 3.61 -0.88 18.71
C TYR A 20 3.39 0.53 18.16
N SER A 21 4.09 1.51 18.72
CA SER A 21 4.32 2.79 18.06
C SER A 21 5.22 2.53 16.86
N THR A 22 4.65 2.64 15.65
CA THR A 22 5.42 2.61 14.41
C THR A 22 6.14 3.96 14.26
N PRO A 23 7.48 3.97 14.15
CA PRO A 23 8.21 5.20 13.88
C PRO A 23 7.84 5.71 12.48
N SER A 24 7.22 6.90 12.45
CA SER A 24 6.90 7.64 11.23
C SER A 24 8.19 7.95 10.49
N GLN A 25 8.46 7.23 9.41
CA GLN A 25 9.53 7.58 8.49
C GLN A 25 9.32 9.03 7.98
N PRO A 26 10.39 9.81 7.79
CA PRO A 26 10.27 11.16 7.24
C PRO A 26 9.62 11.05 5.86
N LYS A 27 8.45 11.68 5.72
CA LYS A 27 7.73 11.73 4.45
C LYS A 27 8.66 12.38 3.42
N THR A 28 8.89 11.70 2.30
CA THR A 28 9.64 12.30 1.18
C THR A 28 8.95 13.61 0.80
N PRO A 29 9.68 14.74 0.77
CA PRO A 29 9.06 16.02 0.41
C PRO A 29 8.48 15.94 -1.01
N SER A 30 7.38 16.64 -1.23
CA SER A 30 6.81 16.77 -2.56
C SER A 30 7.82 17.43 -3.51
N SER A 31 7.79 17.01 -4.77
CA SER A 31 8.71 17.53 -5.80
C SER A 31 8.36 18.96 -6.21
N ALA A 32 7.11 19.39 -6.01
CA ALA A 32 6.62 20.72 -6.35
C ALA A 32 6.25 21.47 -5.07
N PRO A 33 7.02 22.48 -4.65
CA PRO A 33 6.68 23.27 -3.46
C PRO A 33 5.39 24.06 -3.67
N ALA A 34 4.72 24.41 -2.57
CA ALA A 34 3.54 25.26 -2.57
C ALA A 34 3.76 26.55 -3.40
N GLY A 35 2.77 26.92 -4.22
CA GLY A 35 2.84 28.07 -5.12
C GLY A 35 3.43 27.79 -6.50
N THR A 36 3.89 26.56 -6.78
CA THR A 36 4.41 26.19 -8.11
C THR A 36 3.28 26.12 -9.13
N VAL A 37 3.36 26.89 -10.21
CA VAL A 37 2.42 26.82 -11.33
C VAL A 37 2.68 25.57 -12.16
N LEU A 38 1.70 24.67 -12.24
CA LEU A 38 1.78 23.42 -13.01
C LEU A 38 1.47 23.68 -14.48
N LYS A 39 2.52 24.01 -15.24
CA LYS A 39 2.43 24.36 -16.66
C LYS A 39 1.88 23.19 -17.49
N GLY A 40 0.91 23.48 -18.35
CA GLY A 40 0.38 22.51 -19.33
C GLY A 40 -0.67 21.55 -18.76
N CYS A 41 -1.12 21.76 -17.52
CA CYS A 41 -2.25 21.02 -16.97
C CYS A 41 -3.60 21.57 -17.47
N ASN A 42 -3.69 22.85 -17.83
CA ASN A 42 -4.94 23.42 -18.32
C ASN A 42 -5.18 23.11 -19.81
N VAL A 43 -6.37 22.58 -20.11
CA VAL A 43 -6.83 22.27 -21.48
C VAL A 43 -7.84 23.30 -22.00
N ARG A 44 -8.37 24.16 -21.13
CA ARG A 44 -9.39 25.16 -21.49
C ARG A 44 -8.74 26.44 -22.03
N LYS A 45 -9.33 27.00 -23.09
CA LYS A 45 -8.84 28.23 -23.75
C LYS A 45 -8.78 29.45 -22.82
N ASN A 46 -9.77 29.60 -21.94
CA ASN A 46 -9.84 30.69 -20.96
C ASN A 46 -9.52 30.20 -19.52
N GLY A 47 -8.80 29.07 -19.40
CA GLY A 47 -8.40 28.53 -18.11
C GLY A 47 -7.04 29.08 -17.67
N GLN A 48 -6.82 29.06 -16.36
CA GLN A 48 -5.52 29.29 -15.76
C GLN A 48 -4.88 27.95 -15.38
N ASP A 49 -3.56 27.83 -15.49
CA ASP A 49 -2.85 26.66 -14.98
C ASP A 49 -3.00 26.54 -13.45
N PRO A 50 -3.26 25.34 -12.92
CA PRO A 50 -3.41 25.14 -11.49
C PRO A 50 -2.09 25.38 -10.76
N VAL A 51 -2.21 25.95 -9.56
CA VAL A 51 -1.09 26.21 -8.66
C VAL A 51 -1.03 25.10 -7.61
N ALA A 52 0.16 24.59 -7.34
CA ALA A 52 0.39 23.60 -6.29
C ALA A 52 0.06 24.20 -4.92
N LEU A 53 -0.71 23.48 -4.13
CA LEU A 53 -1.05 23.81 -2.74
C LEU A 53 0.00 23.23 -1.79
N GLU A 54 -0.16 23.45 -0.49
CA GLU A 54 0.67 22.82 0.54
C GLU A 54 0.41 21.31 0.65
N ASP A 55 1.41 20.52 1.04
CA ASP A 55 1.32 19.06 1.10
C ASP A 55 0.20 18.56 2.04
N SER A 56 -0.17 19.39 3.02
CA SER A 56 -1.22 19.09 4.01
C SER A 56 -2.64 19.31 3.49
N GLU A 57 -2.81 20.11 2.44
CA GLU A 57 -4.13 20.33 1.82
C GLU A 57 -4.52 19.17 0.89
N TYR A 58 -3.53 18.39 0.44
CA TYR A 58 -3.78 17.21 -0.36
C TYR A 58 -4.25 16.04 0.51
N PRO A 59 -5.22 15.23 0.02
CA PRO A 59 -5.67 14.07 0.75
C PRO A 59 -4.55 13.05 1.02
N GLN A 60 -4.62 12.39 2.17
CA GLN A 60 -3.61 11.41 2.60
C GLN A 60 -3.38 10.27 1.59
N TRP A 61 -4.40 9.88 0.83
CA TRP A 61 -4.29 8.78 -0.14
C TRP A 61 -3.26 9.04 -1.25
N LEU A 62 -2.95 10.31 -1.56
CA LEU A 62 -2.00 10.70 -2.60
C LEU A 62 -0.60 10.13 -2.30
N TRP A 63 -0.20 10.22 -1.05
CA TRP A 63 1.13 9.82 -0.58
C TRP A 63 1.29 8.30 -0.50
N ASP A 64 0.19 7.57 -0.32
CA ASP A 64 0.20 6.10 -0.31
C ASP A 64 0.37 5.49 -1.72
N ILE A 65 0.23 6.28 -2.80
CA ILE A 65 0.17 5.73 -4.17
C ILE A 65 1.49 5.08 -4.56
N LEU A 66 2.61 5.72 -4.22
CA LEU A 66 3.94 5.27 -4.60
C LEU A 66 4.54 4.29 -3.60
N ASP A 67 3.94 4.12 -2.42
CA ASP A 67 4.43 3.17 -1.43
C ASP A 67 4.04 1.74 -1.82
N PRO A 68 5.00 0.87 -2.19
CA PRO A 68 4.70 -0.52 -2.55
C PRO A 68 4.13 -1.31 -1.37
N ALA A 69 4.42 -0.95 -0.12
CA ALA A 69 3.88 -1.64 1.05
C ALA A 69 2.39 -1.30 1.24
N ALA A 70 2.02 -0.02 1.22
CA ALA A 70 0.63 0.42 1.25
C ALA A 70 -0.19 -0.19 0.10
N GLN A 71 0.37 -0.29 -1.10
CA GLN A 71 -0.34 -0.89 -2.24
C GLN A 71 -0.53 -2.40 -2.14
N LYS A 72 0.43 -3.12 -1.55
CA LYS A 72 0.28 -4.55 -1.25
C LYS A 72 -0.82 -4.77 -0.21
N ALA A 73 -0.81 -3.99 0.88
CA ALA A 73 -1.86 -4.07 1.90
C ALA A 73 -3.26 -3.77 1.33
N LYS A 74 -3.40 -2.74 0.48
CA LYS A 74 -4.68 -2.42 -0.21
C LYS A 74 -5.14 -3.54 -1.14
N LEU A 75 -4.20 -4.27 -1.74
CA LEU A 75 -4.51 -5.39 -2.62
C LEU A 75 -4.90 -6.65 -1.84
N GLU A 76 -4.24 -6.92 -0.71
CA GLU A 76 -4.58 -8.03 0.19
C GLU A 76 -5.95 -7.83 0.85
N ALA A 77 -6.33 -6.59 1.13
CA ALA A 77 -7.64 -6.24 1.68
C ALA A 77 -8.80 -6.49 0.70
N ASP A 78 -8.57 -6.45 -0.62
CA ASP A 78 -9.60 -6.67 -1.65
C ASP A 78 -9.32 -7.98 -2.43
N PRO A 79 -9.95 -9.11 -2.04
CA PRO A 79 -9.66 -10.41 -2.64
C PRO A 79 -10.07 -10.48 -4.12
N VAL A 80 -11.07 -9.70 -4.55
CA VAL A 80 -11.51 -9.67 -5.95
C VAL A 80 -10.46 -8.97 -6.82
N ARG A 81 -9.93 -7.83 -6.36
CA ARG A 81 -8.83 -7.15 -7.05
C ARG A 81 -7.57 -8.00 -7.09
N ALA A 82 -7.23 -8.68 -5.99
CA ALA A 82 -6.09 -9.59 -5.94
C ALA A 82 -6.21 -10.73 -6.96
N ALA A 83 -7.37 -11.41 -7.00
CA ALA A 83 -7.64 -12.48 -7.95
C ALA A 83 -7.53 -12.00 -9.41
N ARG A 84 -8.12 -10.84 -9.72
CA ARG A 84 -8.04 -10.24 -11.07
C ARG A 84 -6.61 -9.92 -11.49
N LYS A 85 -5.79 -9.41 -10.56
CA LYS A 85 -4.36 -9.14 -10.83
C LYS A 85 -3.58 -10.43 -11.09
N ALA A 86 -3.82 -11.48 -10.30
CA ALA A 86 -3.19 -12.79 -10.49
C ALA A 86 -3.58 -13.43 -11.84
N GLN A 87 -4.86 -13.37 -12.23
CA GLN A 87 -5.32 -13.87 -13.52
C GLN A 87 -4.65 -13.14 -14.70
N LYS A 88 -4.56 -11.80 -14.64
CA LYS A 88 -3.86 -11.01 -15.66
C LYS A 88 -2.38 -11.36 -15.77
N ALA A 89 -1.71 -11.59 -14.64
CA ALA A 89 -0.30 -11.99 -14.62
C ALA A 89 -0.09 -13.36 -15.29
N ARG A 90 -0.94 -14.34 -14.99
CA ARG A 90 -0.91 -15.67 -15.62
C ARG A 90 -1.18 -15.60 -17.12
N ALA A 91 -2.21 -14.86 -17.53
CA ALA A 91 -2.54 -14.68 -18.94
C ALA A 91 -1.38 -14.04 -19.72
N LYS A 92 -0.71 -13.05 -19.13
CA LYS A 92 0.48 -12.43 -19.73
C LYS A 92 1.63 -13.42 -19.89
N ALA A 93 1.90 -14.26 -18.90
CA ALA A 93 2.96 -15.28 -18.98
C ALA A 93 2.70 -16.26 -20.13
N ILE A 94 1.48 -16.79 -20.23
CA ILE A 94 1.06 -17.70 -21.31
C ILE A 94 1.25 -17.04 -22.69
N LEU A 95 0.85 -15.76 -22.84
CA LEU A 95 1.03 -15.04 -24.09
C LEU A 95 2.52 -14.84 -24.44
N GLN A 96 3.36 -14.55 -23.44
CA GLN A 96 4.79 -14.41 -23.64
C GLN A 96 5.44 -15.72 -24.06
N GLU A 97 5.05 -16.83 -23.43
CA GLU A 97 5.50 -18.19 -23.77
C GLU A 97 5.09 -18.57 -25.19
N ASN A 98 3.81 -18.36 -25.55
CA ASN A 98 3.31 -18.67 -26.90
C ASN A 98 4.01 -17.83 -27.97
N ASN A 99 4.21 -16.53 -27.70
CA ASN A 99 4.94 -15.65 -28.61
C ASN A 99 6.41 -16.08 -28.74
N PHE A 100 7.04 -16.55 -27.66
CA PHE A 100 8.39 -17.07 -27.68
C PHE A 100 8.51 -18.35 -28.53
N ILE A 101 7.62 -19.32 -28.31
CA ILE A 101 7.58 -20.58 -29.09
C ILE A 101 7.34 -20.28 -30.58
N SER A 102 6.37 -19.41 -30.89
CA SER A 102 6.08 -19.02 -32.27
C SER A 102 7.26 -18.34 -32.96
N LYS A 103 8.12 -17.62 -32.22
CA LYS A 103 9.32 -16.99 -32.75
C LYS A 103 10.44 -17.99 -33.01
N MET A 104 10.53 -19.06 -32.21
CA MET A 104 11.56 -20.09 -32.38
C MET A 104 11.23 -21.09 -33.49
N ASN A 105 9.95 -21.33 -33.78
CA ASN A 105 9.51 -22.28 -34.82
C ASN A 105 9.44 -21.65 -36.23
N LYS A 106 10.09 -20.51 -36.43
CA LYS A 106 10.11 -19.73 -37.67
C LYS A 106 11.53 -19.62 -38.19
#